data_AF-A0A6I3USS9-F1
#
_entry.id   AF-A0A6I3USS9-F1
#
_cell.length_a   1.000
_cell.length_b   1.000
_cell.length_c   1.000
_cell.angle_alpha   90.00
_cell.angle_beta   90.00
_cell.angle_gamma   90.00
#
_symmetry.space_group_name_H-M   'P 1'
#
loop_
_entity.id
_entity.type
_entity.pdbx_description
1 polymer ?
#
loop_
_entity_poly.entity_id
_entity_poly.type
_entity_poly.pdbx_seq_one_letter_code
_entity_poly.pdbx_strand_id
1 'polypeptide(L)'
;MKDKLIKKFVDRMMAFVNTKGVTAIKDGIVFSMPLLIVGSIFLILANLPVPALATMLETSGITPVLNQAIGATFNISAIVTVIGIAYT
;
A
#
# COMPACT_ATOMS: atom_id res chain seq x y z
N MET A 1 6.88 32.19 -24.70
CA MET A 1 8.12 31.70 -24.05
C MET A 1 7.85 30.79 -22.86
N LYS A 2 6.97 31.17 -21.93
CA LYS A 2 6.56 30.33 -20.77
C LYS A 2 6.12 28.91 -21.17
N ASP A 3 5.27 28.77 -22.19
CA ASP A 3 4.74 27.45 -22.57
C ASP A 3 5.81 26.52 -23.15
N LYS A 4 6.82 27.09 -23.83
CA LYS A 4 7.96 26.33 -24.37
C LYS A 4 8.87 25.82 -23.25
N LEU A 5 9.00 26.59 -22.18
CA LEU A 5 9.73 26.23 -20.95
C LEU A 5 8.99 25.15 -20.16
N ILE A 6 7.69 25.31 -19.97
CA ILE A 6 6.82 24.31 -19.31
C ILE A 6 6.83 22.99 -20.09
N LYS A 7 6.64 23.04 -21.41
CA LYS A 7 6.70 21.86 -22.27
C LYS A 7 8.04 21.13 -22.14
N LYS A 8 9.17 21.86 -22.20
CA LYS A 8 10.51 21.27 -22.05
C LYS A 8 10.71 20.62 -20.67
N PHE A 9 10.14 21.21 -19.61
CA PHE A 9 10.17 20.63 -18.27
C PHE A 9 9.35 19.35 -18.18
N VAL A 10 8.11 19.37 -18.66
CA VAL A 10 7.22 18.20 -18.72
C VAL A 10 7.86 17.09 -19.54
N ASP A 11 8.39 17.39 -20.73
CA ASP A 11 9.05 16.40 -21.60
C ASP A 11 10.24 15.73 -20.88
N ARG A 12 11.03 16.49 -20.12
CA ARG A 12 12.14 15.93 -19.30
C ARG A 12 11.65 15.07 -18.14
N MET A 13 10.56 15.47 -17.48
CA MET A 13 9.97 14.70 -16.39
C MET A 13 9.37 13.39 -16.91
N MET A 14 8.70 13.43 -18.05
CA MET A 14 8.17 12.23 -18.72
C MET A 14 9.29 11.28 -19.13
N ALA A 15 10.42 11.80 -19.63
CA ALA A 15 11.60 10.98 -19.91
C ALA A 15 12.14 10.28 -18.66
N PHE A 16 12.13 10.94 -17.50
CA PHE A 16 12.52 10.33 -16.22
C PHE A 16 11.53 9.25 -15.75
N VAL A 17 10.22 9.56 -15.78
CA VAL A 17 9.16 8.63 -15.35
C VAL A 17 9.12 7.37 -16.21
N ASN A 18 9.47 7.49 -17.50
CA ASN A 18 9.54 6.36 -18.43
C ASN A 18 10.85 5.57 -18.37
N THR A 19 11.78 5.89 -17.46
CA THR A 19 12.96 5.06 -17.26
C THR A 19 12.56 3.71 -16.67
N LYS A 20 13.23 2.63 -17.10
CA LYS A 20 12.89 1.25 -16.70
C LYS A 20 12.77 1.07 -15.17
N GLY A 21 13.68 1.66 -14.41
CA GLY A 21 13.64 1.57 -12.94
C GLY A 21 12.42 2.24 -12.33
N VAL A 22 12.05 3.43 -12.82
CA VAL A 22 10.89 4.17 -12.30
C VAL A 22 9.58 3.48 -12.70
N THR A 23 9.49 2.96 -13.93
CA THR A 23 8.32 2.18 -14.37
C THR A 23 8.18 0.88 -13.59
N ALA A 24 9.26 0.14 -13.36
CA ALA A 24 9.25 -1.10 -12.56
C ALA A 24 8.84 -0.84 -11.11
N ILE A 25 9.28 0.25 -10.49
CA ILE A 25 8.81 0.63 -9.15
C ILE A 25 7.31 0.94 -9.16
N LYS A 26 6.87 1.76 -10.12
CA LYS A 26 5.46 2.16 -10.26
C LYS A 26 4.55 0.94 -10.45
N ASP A 27 4.91 0.04 -11.34
CA ASP A 27 4.12 -1.15 -11.66
C ASP A 27 4.28 -2.24 -10.59
N GLY A 28 5.46 -2.39 -9.99
CA GLY A 28 5.74 -3.35 -8.93
C GLY A 28 5.03 -3.07 -7.61
N ILE A 29 4.87 -1.79 -7.22
CA ILE A 29 4.10 -1.41 -6.01
C ILE A 29 2.63 -1.85 -6.10
N VAL A 30 2.06 -1.93 -7.31
CA VAL A 30 0.67 -2.35 -7.54
C VAL A 30 0.41 -3.75 -6.97
N PHE A 31 1.41 -4.63 -7.01
CA PHE A 31 1.31 -5.99 -6.47
C PHE A 31 1.09 -6.05 -4.95
N SER A 32 1.49 -5.00 -4.22
CA SER A 32 1.31 -4.92 -2.77
C SER A 32 -0.05 -4.34 -2.36
N MET A 33 -0.73 -3.63 -3.26
CA MET A 33 -1.99 -2.94 -2.94
C MET A 33 -3.09 -3.88 -2.41
N PRO A 34 -3.34 -5.06 -2.99
CA PRO A 34 -4.34 -5.99 -2.46
C PRO A 34 -4.04 -6.39 -1.01
N LEU A 35 -2.75 -6.60 -0.69
CA LEU A 35 -2.32 -7.01 0.64
C LEU A 35 -2.52 -5.89 1.67
N LEU A 36 -2.22 -4.65 1.29
CA LEU A 36 -2.45 -3.46 2.12
C LEU A 36 -3.94 -3.20 2.33
N ILE A 37 -4.78 -3.43 1.31
CA ILE A 37 -6.23 -3.31 1.42
C ILE A 37 -6.76 -4.34 2.42
N VAL A 38 -6.37 -5.61 2.29
CA VAL A 38 -6.78 -6.69 3.20
C VAL A 38 -6.32 -6.40 4.63
N GLY A 39 -5.06 -6.00 4.83
CA GLY A 39 -4.54 -5.62 6.14
C GLY A 39 -5.32 -4.44 6.76
N SER A 40 -5.68 -3.45 5.94
CA SER A 40 -6.45 -2.29 6.39
C SER A 40 -7.87 -2.65 6.82
N ILE A 41 -8.52 -3.62 6.15
CA ILE A 41 -9.84 -4.12 6.56
C ILE A 41 -9.76 -4.72 7.97
N PHE A 42 -8.79 -5.59 8.22
CA PHE A 42 -8.60 -6.17 9.55
C PHE A 42 -8.21 -5.13 10.59
N LEU A 43 -7.43 -4.12 10.21
CA LEU A 43 -7.05 -3.01 11.09
C LEU A 43 -8.26 -2.21 11.56
N ILE A 44 -9.18 -1.87 10.64
CA ILE A 44 -10.42 -1.17 10.99
C ILE A 44 -11.29 -2.03 11.90
N LEU A 45 -11.42 -3.33 11.59
CA LEU A 45 -12.22 -4.25 12.40
C LEU A 45 -11.64 -4.44 13.81
N ALA A 46 -10.31 -4.44 13.96
CA ALA A 46 -9.65 -4.55 15.26
C ALA A 46 -9.73 -3.25 16.07
N ASN A 47 -9.89 -2.09 15.42
CA ASN A 47 -9.81 -0.77 16.03
C ASN A 47 -11.04 0.09 15.70
N LEU A 48 -12.23 -0.40 16.04
CA LEU A 48 -13.47 0.35 15.80
C LEU A 48 -13.58 1.55 16.76
N PRO A 49 -13.83 2.78 16.26
CA PRO A 49 -13.92 3.98 17.10
C PRO A 49 -15.24 4.11 17.88
N VAL A 50 -16.07 3.07 17.89
CA VAL A 50 -17.36 3.06 18.59
C VAL A 50 -17.19 2.31 19.92
N PRO A 51 -17.34 2.97 21.09
CA PRO A 51 -17.03 2.37 22.39
C PRO A 51 -17.73 1.05 22.66
N ALA A 52 -19.03 0.94 22.34
CA ALA A 52 -19.78 -0.30 22.53
C ALA A 52 -19.20 -1.48 21.72
N LEU A 53 -18.76 -1.24 20.49
CA LEU A 53 -18.17 -2.27 19.63
C LEU A 53 -16.75 -2.63 20.06
N ALA A 54 -15.98 -1.64 20.51
CA ALA A 54 -14.64 -1.87 21.06
C ALA A 54 -14.70 -2.78 22.31
N THR A 55 -15.61 -2.52 23.24
CA THR A 55 -15.80 -3.39 24.43
C THR A 55 -16.28 -4.79 24.04
N MET A 56 -17.12 -4.93 23.02
CA MET A 56 -17.54 -6.24 22.50
C MET A 56 -16.35 -7.02 21.91
N LEU A 57 -15.50 -6.35 21.12
CA LEU A 57 -14.28 -6.95 20.56
C LEU A 57 -13.31 -7.42 21.65
N GLU A 58 -13.05 -6.58 22.64
CA GLU A 58 -12.21 -6.94 23.80
C GLU A 58 -12.77 -8.14 24.57
N THR A 59 -14.08 -8.14 24.84
CA THR A 59 -14.73 -9.24 25.59
C THR A 59 -14.79 -10.53 24.78
N SER A 60 -14.92 -10.45 23.46
CA SER A 60 -14.94 -11.62 22.57
C SER A 60 -13.59 -12.32 22.42
N GLY A 61 -12.48 -11.64 22.74
CA GLY A 61 -11.14 -12.20 22.60
C GLY A 61 -10.68 -12.40 21.14
N ILE A 62 -11.37 -11.84 20.15
CA ILE A 62 -11.02 -11.98 18.72
C ILE A 62 -9.91 -11.02 18.28
N THR A 63 -9.66 -9.95 19.04
CA THR A 63 -8.65 -8.91 18.74
C THR A 63 -7.25 -9.47 18.43
N PRO A 64 -6.70 -10.48 19.14
CA PRO A 64 -5.42 -11.09 18.80
C PRO A 64 -5.41 -11.75 17.41
N VAL A 65 -6.51 -12.38 17.00
CA VAL A 65 -6.64 -13.03 15.67
C VAL A 65 -6.67 -11.96 14.58
N LEU A 66 -7.42 -10.88 14.79
CA LEU A 66 -7.44 -9.75 13.84
C LEU A 66 -6.05 -9.11 13.73
N ASN A 67 -5.35 -8.91 14.85
CA ASN A 67 -3.99 -8.40 14.85
C ASN A 67 -2.98 -9.35 14.17
N GLN A 68 -3.19 -10.66 14.27
CA GLN A 68 -2.38 -11.63 13.53
C GLN A 68 -2.57 -11.48 12.02
N ALA A 69 -3.80 -11.24 11.55
CA ALA A 69 -4.08 -10.99 10.13
C ALA A 69 -3.46 -9.67 9.64
N ILE A 70 -3.48 -8.62 10.46
CA ILE A 70 -2.77 -7.34 10.20
C ILE A 70 -1.26 -7.60 10.05
N GLY A 71 -0.66 -8.34 10.99
CA GLY A 71 0.76 -8.68 10.93
C GLY A 71 1.12 -9.53 9.71
N ALA A 72 0.30 -10.52 9.37
CA ALA A 72 0.50 -11.39 8.22
C ALA A 72 0.40 -10.67 6.87
N THR A 73 -0.25 -9.50 6.82
CA THR A 73 -0.39 -8.69 5.60
C THR A 73 0.66 -7.58 5.55
N PHE A 74 0.65 -6.64 6.50
CA PHE A 74 1.55 -5.49 6.43
C PHE A 74 3.03 -5.86 6.53
N ASN A 75 3.40 -6.85 7.35
CA ASN A 75 4.82 -7.19 7.54
C ASN A 75 5.45 -7.83 6.30
N ILE A 76 4.68 -8.54 5.48
CA ILE A 76 5.19 -9.19 4.25
C ILE A 76 5.02 -8.32 3.00
N SER A 77 4.34 -7.16 3.12
CA SER A 77 4.05 -6.27 1.99
C SER A 77 5.31 -5.81 1.25
N ALA A 78 6.39 -5.54 1.98
CA ALA A 78 7.68 -5.16 1.40
C ALA A 78 8.28 -6.28 0.55
N ILE A 79 8.19 -7.53 1.00
CA ILE A 79 8.70 -8.70 0.26
C ILE A 79 7.93 -8.86 -1.05
N VAL A 80 6.58 -8.81 -0.97
CA VAL A 80 5.71 -8.91 -2.16
C VAL A 80 5.99 -7.75 -3.13
N THR A 81 6.20 -6.54 -2.60
CA THR A 81 6.53 -5.35 -3.42
C THR A 81 7.86 -5.55 -4.15
N VAL A 82 8.91 -6.01 -3.47
CA VAL A 82 10.23 -6.21 -4.10
C VAL A 82 10.16 -7.28 -5.18
N ILE A 83 9.41 -8.37 -4.97
CA ILE A 83 9.18 -9.40 -5.98
C ILE A 83 8.43 -8.81 -7.19
N GLY A 84 7.39 -8.00 -6.94
CA GLY A 84 6.65 -7.31 -8.00
C GLY A 84 7.53 -6.37 -8.83
N ILE A 85 8.39 -5.59 -8.18
CA ILE A 85 9.35 -4.70 -8.85
C ILE A 85 10.39 -5.49 -9.64
N ALA A 86 10.88 -6.61 -9.12
CA ALA A 86 11.87 -7.44 -9.82
C ALA A 86 11.26 -8.16 -11.05
N TYR A 87 9.95 -8.41 -11.04
CA TYR A 87 9.22 -9.05 -12.14
C TYR A 87 8.87 -8.10 -13.29
N THR A 88 8.72 -6.80 -13.01
CA THR A 88 8.34 -5.76 -14.00
C THR A 88 9.55 -5.03 -14.58
#